data_AF-A0A838D2Y0-F1
#
_entry.id   AF-A0A838D2Y0-F1
#
_cell.length_a   1.000
_cell.length_b   1.000
_cell.length_c   1.000
_cell.angle_alpha   90.00
_cell.angle_beta   90.00
_cell.angle_gamma   90.00
#
_symmetry.space_group_name_H-M   'P 1'
#
loop_
_entity.id
_entity.type
_entity.pdbx_description
1 polymer ?
#
loop_
_entity_poly.entity_id
_entity_poly.type
_entity_poly.pdbx_seq_one_letter_code
_entity_poly.pdbx_strand_id
1 'polypeptide(L)'
;MSDERATYTAEEIDAAVEALSDPERFAHAEAVVTHAAPGLQRVLDQALDAGGWFGEAHEKQLAQAALEEDPSARIQALRTLVEEEVRLGMMVGVTAGFELARELAARRTETEGDS
;
A
#
# COMPACT_ATOMS: atom_id res chain seq x y z
N MET A 1 8.96 21.94 -20.13
CA MET A 1 7.89 22.86 -19.69
C MET A 1 6.63 22.04 -19.64
N SER A 2 6.03 21.67 -18.52
CA SER A 2 6.26 21.92 -17.10
C SER A 2 5.85 20.65 -16.37
N ASP A 3 6.60 20.25 -15.36
CA ASP A 3 6.21 19.19 -14.42
C ASP A 3 5.10 19.77 -13.52
N GLU A 4 3.89 19.82 -14.05
CA GLU A 4 2.70 20.17 -13.28
C GLU A 4 2.26 18.90 -12.57
N ARG A 5 2.88 18.63 -11.41
CA ARG A 5 2.29 17.73 -10.42
C ARG A 5 0.94 18.33 -10.05
N ALA A 6 -0.11 17.98 -10.79
CA ALA A 6 -1.47 18.39 -10.56
C ALA A 6 -1.76 18.20 -9.07
N THR A 7 -1.85 19.33 -8.36
CA THR A 7 -2.00 19.33 -6.91
C THR A 7 -3.50 19.16 -6.67
N TYR A 8 -3.92 17.98 -6.25
CA TYR A 8 -5.33 17.72 -5.95
C TYR A 8 -5.81 18.60 -4.80
N THR A 9 -6.98 19.19 -4.94
CA THR A 9 -7.67 19.94 -3.89
C THR A 9 -8.28 19.00 -2.85
N ALA A 10 -8.56 19.50 -1.65
CA ALA A 10 -9.22 18.70 -0.60
C ALA A 10 -10.59 18.17 -1.06
N GLU A 11 -11.37 18.98 -1.78
CA GLU A 11 -12.68 18.60 -2.33
C GLU A 11 -12.56 17.46 -3.36
N GLU A 12 -11.54 17.49 -4.22
CA GLU A 12 -11.27 16.39 -5.15
C GLU A 12 -10.85 15.11 -4.43
N ILE A 13 -10.08 15.21 -3.34
CA ILE A 13 -9.73 14.06 -2.50
C ILE A 13 -10.98 13.48 -1.83
N ASP A 14 -11.81 14.32 -1.21
CA ASP A 14 -13.03 13.89 -0.53
C ASP A 14 -14.01 13.23 -1.52
N ALA A 15 -14.19 13.81 -2.71
CA ALA A 15 -15.01 13.24 -3.77
C ALA A 15 -14.46 11.89 -4.27
N ALA A 16 -13.14 11.74 -4.37
CA ALA A 16 -12.51 10.47 -4.73
C ALA A 16 -12.69 9.41 -3.63
N VAL A 17 -12.59 9.78 -2.36
CA VAL A 17 -12.83 8.88 -1.21
C VAL A 17 -14.28 8.41 -1.17
N GLU A 18 -15.24 9.31 -1.38
CA GLU A 18 -16.66 8.96 -1.48
C GLU A 18 -16.91 8.00 -2.65
N ALA A 19 -16.30 8.28 -3.81
CA ALA A 19 -16.40 7.42 -4.97
C ALA A 19 -15.79 6.01 -4.78
N LEU A 20 -14.79 5.86 -3.90
CA LEU A 20 -14.21 4.56 -3.51
C LEU A 20 -15.07 3.81 -2.50
N SER A 21 -15.95 4.51 -1.78
CA SER A 21 -16.88 3.92 -0.81
C SER A 21 -18.09 3.24 -1.48
N ASP A 22 -18.26 3.44 -2.80
CA ASP A 22 -19.24 2.71 -3.63
C ASP A 22 -18.85 1.20 -3.71
N PRO A 23 -19.68 0.30 -3.12
CA PRO A 23 -19.37 -1.12 -3.07
C PRO A 23 -19.23 -1.79 -4.45
N GLU A 24 -19.95 -1.32 -5.47
CA GLU A 24 -19.88 -1.92 -6.82
C GLU A 24 -18.58 -1.56 -7.53
N ARG A 25 -18.12 -0.30 -7.37
CA ARG A 25 -16.82 0.15 -7.88
C ARG A 25 -15.67 -0.56 -7.17
N PHE A 26 -15.78 -0.72 -5.86
CA PHE A 26 -14.79 -1.44 -5.07
C PHE A 26 -14.68 -2.91 -5.51
N ALA A 27 -15.81 -3.59 -5.71
CA ALA A 27 -15.85 -4.98 -6.17
C ALA A 27 -15.24 -5.16 -7.58
N HIS A 28 -15.47 -4.21 -8.49
CA HIS A 28 -14.83 -4.25 -9.81
C HIS A 28 -13.31 -4.08 -9.72
N ALA A 29 -12.84 -3.13 -8.91
CA ALA A 29 -11.41 -2.94 -8.66
C ALA A 29 -10.78 -4.18 -8.02
N GLU A 30 -11.46 -4.80 -7.04
CA GLU A 30 -11.03 -6.03 -6.38
C GLU A 30 -10.89 -7.21 -7.36
N ALA A 31 -11.83 -7.37 -8.30
CA ALA A 31 -11.76 -8.42 -9.31
C ALA A 31 -10.55 -8.26 -10.25
N VAL A 32 -10.24 -7.03 -10.68
CA VAL A 32 -9.06 -6.75 -11.52
C VAL A 32 -7.77 -6.96 -10.73
N VAL A 33 -7.70 -6.49 -9.48
CA VAL A 33 -6.55 -6.67 -8.59
C VAL A 33 -6.31 -8.14 -8.28
N THR A 34 -7.36 -8.94 -8.07
CA THR A 34 -7.25 -10.39 -7.82
C THR A 34 -6.51 -11.11 -8.94
N HIS A 35 -6.73 -10.73 -10.20
CA HIS A 35 -6.01 -11.31 -11.34
C HIS A 35 -4.53 -10.91 -11.36
N ALA A 36 -4.21 -9.68 -10.91
CA ALA A 36 -2.85 -9.16 -10.82
C ALA A 36 -2.13 -9.54 -9.50
N ALA A 37 -2.84 -10.09 -8.53
CA ALA A 37 -2.39 -10.26 -7.15
C ALA A 37 -1.04 -10.99 -7.01
N PRO A 38 -0.73 -12.08 -7.76
CA PRO A 38 0.57 -12.73 -7.66
C PRO A 38 1.74 -11.86 -8.13
N GLY A 39 1.50 -10.97 -9.10
CA GLY A 39 2.50 -10.02 -9.59
C GLY A 39 2.71 -8.87 -8.61
N LEU A 40 1.61 -8.33 -8.08
CA LEU A 40 1.63 -7.27 -7.08
C LEU A 40 2.30 -7.72 -5.79
N GLN A 41 2.02 -8.93 -5.31
CA GLN A 41 2.68 -9.49 -4.12
C GLN A 41 4.20 -9.45 -4.24
N ARG A 42 4.76 -9.86 -5.39
CA ARG A 42 6.22 -9.83 -5.61
C ARG A 42 6.79 -8.42 -5.55
N VAL A 43 6.08 -7.44 -6.09
CA VAL A 43 6.50 -6.03 -6.05
C VAL A 43 6.44 -5.49 -4.62
N LEU A 44 5.40 -5.83 -3.88
CA LEU A 44 5.23 -5.44 -2.48
C LEU A 44 6.32 -6.06 -1.61
N ASP A 45 6.59 -7.36 -1.75
CA ASP A 45 7.67 -8.06 -1.02
C ASP A 45 9.03 -7.39 -1.28
N GLN A 46 9.33 -7.09 -2.55
CA GLN A 46 10.57 -6.38 -2.92
C GLN A 46 10.64 -4.97 -2.33
N ALA A 47 9.53 -4.23 -2.32
CA ALA A 47 9.48 -2.88 -1.76
C ALA A 47 9.65 -2.88 -0.23
N LEU A 48 9.06 -3.87 0.45
CA LEU A 48 9.18 -4.08 1.88
C LEU A 48 10.62 -4.45 2.28
N ASP A 49 11.23 -5.37 1.55
CA ASP A 49 12.63 -5.78 1.74
C ASP A 49 13.60 -4.63 1.43
N ALA A 50 13.47 -3.97 0.28
CA ALA A 50 14.38 -2.92 -0.16
C ALA A 50 14.31 -1.66 0.72
N GLY A 51 13.14 -1.35 1.27
CA GLY A 51 12.97 -0.25 2.21
C GLY A 51 13.47 -0.56 3.63
N GLY A 52 13.88 -1.81 3.90
CA GLY A 52 14.36 -2.24 5.21
C GLY A 52 13.28 -2.20 6.29
N TRP A 53 12.00 -2.21 5.88
CA TRP A 53 10.85 -2.00 6.77
C TRP A 53 10.66 -3.14 7.77
N PHE A 54 11.01 -4.37 7.37
CA PHE A 54 10.97 -5.58 8.19
C PHE A 54 12.35 -6.23 8.35
N GLY A 55 13.39 -5.40 8.53
CA GLY A 55 14.76 -5.88 8.73
C GLY A 55 15.06 -6.34 10.16
N GLU A 56 16.35 -6.56 10.45
CA GLU A 56 16.84 -7.08 11.75
C GLU A 56 16.35 -6.32 12.99
N ALA A 57 16.04 -5.03 12.86
CA ALA A 57 15.51 -4.22 13.96
C ALA A 57 14.08 -4.67 14.35
N HIS A 58 13.23 -4.91 13.36
CA HIS A 58 11.87 -5.41 13.56
C HIS A 58 11.88 -6.83 14.14
N GLU A 59 12.73 -7.70 13.60
CA GLU A 59 12.90 -9.06 14.13
C GLU A 59 13.33 -9.06 15.61
N LYS A 60 14.23 -8.15 15.99
CA LYS A 60 14.64 -7.98 17.40
C LYS A 60 13.49 -7.51 18.27
N GLN A 61 12.68 -6.55 17.81
CA GLN A 61 11.51 -6.07 18.56
C GLN A 61 10.47 -7.18 18.73
N LEU A 62 10.23 -7.98 17.69
CA LEU A 62 9.33 -9.13 17.75
C LEU A 62 9.84 -10.19 18.73
N ALA A 63 11.12 -10.54 18.67
CA ALA A 63 11.74 -11.48 19.60
C ALA A 63 11.66 -10.97 21.05
N GLN A 64 11.91 -9.67 21.26
CA GLN A 64 11.85 -9.05 22.57
C GLN A 64 10.41 -9.04 23.13
N ALA A 65 9.42 -8.73 22.29
CA ALA A 65 8.01 -8.82 22.67
C ALA A 65 7.59 -10.27 22.97
N ALA A 66 8.07 -11.25 22.20
CA ALA A 66 7.74 -12.66 22.41
C ALA A 66 8.31 -13.22 23.73
N LEU A 67 9.47 -12.72 24.16
CA LEU A 67 10.15 -13.12 25.39
C LEU A 67 9.65 -12.36 26.63
N GLU A 68 8.75 -11.38 26.48
CA GLU A 68 8.19 -10.62 27.59
C GLU A 68 7.47 -11.56 28.58
N GLU A 69 7.80 -11.43 29.86
CA GLU A 69 7.37 -12.36 30.91
C GLU A 69 5.93 -12.08 31.34
N ASP A 70 5.55 -10.81 31.48
CA ASP A 70 4.17 -10.43 31.80
C ASP A 70 3.25 -10.69 30.59
N PRO A 71 2.25 -11.58 30.71
CA PRO A 71 1.31 -11.84 29.62
C PRO A 71 0.58 -10.60 29.10
N SER A 72 0.29 -9.63 29.98
CA SER A 72 -0.44 -8.42 29.57
C SER A 72 0.47 -7.48 28.77
N ALA A 73 1.67 -7.22 29.28
CA ALA A 73 2.70 -6.46 28.57
C ALA A 73 3.07 -7.10 27.22
N ARG A 74 3.20 -8.43 27.17
CA ARG A 74 3.47 -9.18 25.93
C ARG A 74 2.40 -8.94 24.87
N ILE A 75 1.12 -9.08 25.24
CA ILE A 75 0.02 -8.86 24.30
C ILE A 75 -0.01 -7.40 23.83
N GLN A 76 0.27 -6.44 24.71
CA GLN A 76 0.33 -5.04 24.34
C GLN A 76 1.48 -4.77 23.35
N ALA A 77 2.68 -5.28 23.61
CA ALA A 77 3.83 -5.14 22.73
C ALA A 77 3.58 -5.74 21.34
N LEU A 78 3.00 -6.95 21.29
CA LEU A 78 2.63 -7.58 20.01
C LEU A 78 1.56 -6.80 19.25
N ARG A 79 0.56 -6.23 19.93
CA ARG A 79 -0.45 -5.37 19.28
C ARG A 79 0.18 -4.15 18.64
N THR A 80 1.10 -3.49 19.35
CA THR A 80 1.82 -2.33 18.81
C THR A 80 2.60 -2.71 17.54
N LEU A 81 3.30 -3.84 17.55
CA LEU A 81 4.02 -4.31 16.36
C LEU A 81 3.07 -4.59 15.18
N VAL A 82 1.93 -5.24 15.43
CA VAL A 82 0.93 -5.51 14.39
C VAL A 82 0.35 -4.20 13.83
N GLU A 83 0.05 -3.22 14.67
CA GLU A 83 -0.43 -1.90 14.23
C GLU A 83 0.60 -1.19 13.33
N GLU A 84 1.88 -1.29 13.67
CA GLU A 84 2.98 -0.75 12.87
C GLU A 84 3.12 -1.48 11.52
N GLU A 85 3.07 -2.81 11.51
CA GLU A 85 3.11 -3.64 10.29
C GLU A 85 1.94 -3.30 9.35
N VAL A 86 0.72 -3.19 9.89
CA VAL A 86 -0.48 -2.83 9.12
C VAL A 86 -0.33 -1.43 8.51
N ARG A 87 0.16 -0.46 9.28
CA ARG A 87 0.39 0.90 8.78
C ARG A 87 1.43 0.91 7.64
N LEU A 88 2.53 0.18 7.80
CA LEU A 88 3.58 0.08 6.78
C LEU A 88 3.08 -0.64 5.52
N GLY A 89 2.40 -1.76 5.69
CA GLY A 89 1.79 -2.50 4.58
C GLY A 89 0.80 -1.65 3.78
N MET A 90 -0.04 -0.86 4.48
CA MET A 90 -0.95 0.07 3.84
C MET A 90 -0.22 1.16 3.05
N MET A 91 0.81 1.77 3.63
CA MET A 91 1.61 2.82 2.97
C MET A 91 2.29 2.30 1.70
N VAL A 92 2.89 1.12 1.76
CA VAL A 92 3.54 0.48 0.59
C VAL A 92 2.49 0.07 -0.44
N GLY A 93 1.37 -0.53 -0.01
CA GLY A 93 0.26 -0.91 -0.87
C GLY A 93 -0.33 0.27 -1.64
N VAL A 94 -0.58 1.38 -0.96
CA VAL A 94 -1.07 2.62 -1.58
C VAL A 94 -0.06 3.18 -2.57
N THR A 95 1.23 3.21 -2.21
CA THR A 95 2.31 3.67 -3.09
C THR A 95 2.40 2.83 -4.36
N ALA A 96 2.39 1.50 -4.23
CA ALA A 96 2.38 0.58 -5.36
C ALA A 96 1.14 0.79 -6.24
N GLY A 97 -0.03 1.03 -5.64
CA GLY A 97 -1.26 1.36 -6.35
C GLY A 97 -1.16 2.67 -7.15
N PHE A 98 -0.57 3.72 -6.57
CA PHE A 98 -0.33 4.98 -7.27
C PHE A 98 0.60 4.82 -8.47
N GLU A 99 1.72 4.12 -8.31
CA GLU A 99 2.67 3.89 -9.41
C GLU A 99 2.06 3.01 -10.50
N LEU A 100 1.28 1.98 -10.14
CA LEU A 100 0.54 1.18 -11.11
C LEU A 100 -0.45 2.03 -11.93
N ALA A 101 -1.19 2.92 -11.27
CA ALA A 101 -2.14 3.80 -11.95
C ALA A 101 -1.43 4.75 -12.93
N ARG A 102 -0.26 5.28 -12.55
CA ARG A 102 0.57 6.13 -13.43
C ARG A 102 1.06 5.36 -14.65
N GLU A 103 1.58 4.16 -14.45
CA GLU A 103 2.05 3.29 -15.53
C GLU A 103 0.93 2.94 -16.52
N LEU A 104 -0.27 2.62 -16.01
CA LEU A 104 -1.43 2.33 -16.84
C LEU A 104 -1.91 3.57 -17.64
N ALA A 105 -1.86 4.75 -17.03
CA ALA A 105 -2.21 6.00 -17.71
C ALA A 105 -1.22 6.32 -18.84
N ALA A 106 0.08 6.17 -18.60
CA ALA A 106 1.12 6.38 -19.61
C ALA A 106 0.93 5.47 -20.83
N ARG A 107 0.69 4.17 -20.61
CA ARG A 107 0.45 3.20 -21.69
C ARG A 107 -0.79 3.51 -22.52
N ARG A 108 -1.84 4.08 -21.89
CA ARG A 108 -3.05 4.51 -22.62
C ARG A 108 -2.74 5.67 -23.56
N THR A 109 -2.00 6.67 -23.09
CA THR A 109 -1.59 7.83 -23.90
C THR A 109 -0.68 7.43 -25.06
N GLU A 110 0.23 6.47 -24.85
CA GLU A 110 1.08 5.91 -25.92
C GLU A 110 0.25 5.20 -27.01
N THR A 111 -0.80 4.49 -26.62
CA THR A 111 -1.69 3.79 -27.56
C THR A 111 -2.57 4.76 -28.37
N GLU A 112 -3.00 5.87 -27.75
CA GLU A 112 -3.81 6.92 -28.39
C GLU A 112 -3.00 7.83 -29.31
N GLY A 113 -1.68 7.96 -29.08
CA GLY A 113 -0.78 8.76 -29.92
C GLY A 113 -0.27 8.08 -31.19
N ASP A 114 -0.44 6.75 -31.29
CA ASP A 114 -0.04 5.92 -32.45
C ASP A 114 -1.24 5.56 -33.37
N SER A 115 -2.44 6.09 -33.07
CA SER A 115 -3.68 5.95 -33.87
C SER A 115 -4.05 7.26 -34.58
#